data_AF-Q22TP4-F1
#
_entry.id   AF-Q22TP4-F1
#
_cell.length_a   1.000
_cell.length_b   1.000
_cell.length_c   1.000
_cell.angle_alpha   90.00
_cell.angle_beta   90.00
_cell.angle_gamma   90.00
#
_symmetry.space_group_name_H-M   'P 1'
#
loop_
_entity.id
_entity.type
_entity.pdbx_description
1 polymer ?
#
loop_
_entity_poly.entity_id
_entity_poly.type
_entity_poly.pdbx_seq_one_letter_code
_entity_poly.pdbx_strand_id
1 'polypeptide(L)'
;MEFYSSLASCQNLQTVTFDLRYIENNNDEKIQAFNIQNLQYQNMIVLSINMSSCSLTQFQAFDLGLVQNLTSLNINLSNNKLSKFEELAAGLEKCLHLQNLDLNLSNNQIEKEAAQSIIQSITHIQNIRILKLDFSNTFFKLIDFNVLEGKCEKITLFSFLFEQQSLQYNQQSAIRLDQWLTNCMYLSTLKIYPTYRHSDININKLKRKLKRFVANK
;
A
#
# COMPACT_ATOMS: atom_id res chain seq x y z
N MET A 1 -24.57 -3.22 -12.36
CA MET A 1 -25.20 -2.48 -11.23
C MET A 1 -25.90 -3.41 -10.25
N GLU A 2 -26.71 -4.38 -10.68
CA GLU A 2 -27.47 -5.26 -9.76
C GLU A 2 -26.62 -6.13 -8.81
N PHE A 3 -25.44 -6.58 -9.23
CA PHE A 3 -24.56 -7.40 -8.38
C PHE A 3 -24.10 -6.64 -7.12
N TYR A 4 -23.74 -5.36 -7.26
CA TYR A 4 -23.24 -4.55 -6.14
C TYR A 4 -24.37 -4.12 -5.20
N SER A 5 -25.51 -3.69 -5.74
CA SER A 5 -26.68 -3.35 -4.90
C SER A 5 -27.18 -4.55 -4.09
N SER A 6 -27.02 -5.77 -4.63
CA SER A 6 -27.37 -7.00 -3.90
C SER A 6 -26.42 -7.26 -2.72
N LEU A 7 -25.13 -6.94 -2.84
CA LEU A 7 -24.18 -7.08 -1.73
C LEU A 7 -24.46 -6.09 -0.57
N ALA A 8 -25.01 -4.91 -0.88
CA ALA A 8 -25.42 -3.93 0.14
C ALA A 8 -26.47 -4.48 1.12
N SER A 9 -27.25 -5.46 0.68
CA SER A 9 -28.28 -6.11 1.51
C SER A 9 -27.70 -7.15 2.49
N CYS A 10 -26.43 -7.55 2.33
CA CYS A 10 -25.78 -8.56 3.15
C CYS A 10 -25.26 -7.96 4.48
N GLN A 11 -26.14 -7.81 5.46
CA GLN A 11 -25.85 -7.16 6.75
C GLN A 11 -24.73 -7.83 7.59
N ASN A 12 -24.46 -9.12 7.37
CA ASN A 12 -23.42 -9.87 8.09
C ASN A 12 -22.11 -10.03 7.32
N LEU A 13 -21.96 -9.35 6.17
CA LEU A 13 -20.79 -9.50 5.32
C LEU A 13 -19.57 -8.81 5.96
N GLN A 14 -18.67 -9.61 6.51
CA GLN A 14 -17.46 -9.12 7.18
C GLN A 14 -16.22 -9.15 6.27
N THR A 15 -16.20 -10.06 5.31
CA THR A 15 -15.07 -10.29 4.41
C THR A 15 -15.54 -10.25 2.98
N VAL A 16 -14.88 -9.45 2.16
CA VAL A 16 -15.13 -9.36 0.72
C VAL A 16 -13.82 -9.48 -0.02
N THR A 17 -13.78 -10.39 -0.99
CA THR A 17 -12.63 -10.59 -1.87
C THR A 17 -13.09 -10.52 -3.31
N PHE A 18 -12.47 -9.63 -4.09
CA PHE A 18 -12.65 -9.51 -5.52
C PHE A 18 -11.35 -9.87 -6.22
N ASP A 19 -11.34 -11.00 -6.94
CA ASP A 19 -10.24 -11.39 -7.82
C ASP A 19 -10.67 -11.20 -9.27
N LEU A 20 -10.11 -10.17 -9.89
CA LEU A 20 -10.49 -9.63 -11.19
C LEU A 20 -9.30 -9.64 -12.17
N ARG A 21 -8.28 -10.45 -11.89
CA ARG A 21 -7.07 -10.53 -12.69
C ARG A 21 -7.38 -10.86 -14.15
N TYR A 22 -6.61 -10.25 -15.05
CA TYR A 22 -6.68 -10.50 -16.50
C TYR A 22 -8.04 -10.19 -17.16
N ILE A 23 -8.93 -9.45 -16.48
CA ILE A 23 -10.13 -8.93 -17.14
C ILE A 23 -9.66 -7.82 -18.08
N GLU A 24 -9.66 -8.13 -19.38
CA GLU A 24 -9.33 -7.17 -20.42
C GLU A 24 -10.38 -6.05 -20.45
N ASN A 25 -9.88 -4.81 -20.35
CA ASN A 25 -10.67 -3.61 -20.39
C ASN A 25 -11.17 -3.34 -21.83
N ASN A 26 -12.10 -4.18 -22.30
CA ASN A 26 -12.71 -4.00 -23.62
C ASN A 26 -13.71 -2.84 -23.67
N ASN A 27 -13.92 -2.11 -22.55
CA ASN A 27 -14.54 -0.78 -22.43
C ASN A 27 -14.40 -0.33 -20.96
N ASP A 28 -13.83 0.85 -20.72
CA ASP A 28 -13.55 1.45 -19.38
C ASP A 28 -14.73 1.37 -18.38
N GLU A 29 -15.95 1.27 -18.89
CA GLU A 29 -17.19 1.16 -18.10
C GLU A 29 -17.28 -0.10 -17.21
N LYS A 30 -16.67 -1.25 -17.59
CA LYS A 30 -16.83 -2.50 -16.82
C LYS A 30 -16.10 -2.48 -15.48
N ILE A 31 -14.99 -1.74 -15.38
CA ILE A 31 -14.21 -1.60 -14.14
C ILE A 31 -14.68 -0.38 -13.35
N GLN A 32 -15.13 0.69 -14.02
CA GLN A 32 -15.86 1.81 -13.38
C GLN A 32 -17.17 1.35 -12.70
N ALA A 33 -17.81 0.30 -13.20
CA ALA A 33 -19.01 -0.28 -12.60
C ALA A 33 -18.80 -0.87 -11.19
N PHE A 34 -17.56 -1.03 -10.74
CA PHE A 34 -17.23 -1.42 -9.37
C PHE A 34 -17.44 -0.27 -8.38
N ASN A 35 -18.41 0.61 -8.61
CA ASN A 35 -18.65 1.73 -7.74
C ASN A 35 -19.29 1.27 -6.41
N ILE A 36 -18.45 1.00 -5.41
CA ILE A 36 -18.80 0.62 -4.03
C ILE A 36 -19.34 1.82 -3.21
N GLN A 37 -19.43 3.02 -3.78
CA GLN A 37 -19.93 4.24 -3.10
C GLN A 37 -21.31 4.07 -2.44
N ASN A 38 -22.11 3.07 -2.83
CA ASN A 38 -23.43 2.78 -2.26
C ASN A 38 -23.46 1.64 -1.24
N LEU A 39 -22.30 1.08 -0.87
CA LEU A 39 -22.26 -0.09 0.00
C LEU A 39 -22.13 0.36 1.45
N GLN A 40 -23.25 0.29 2.18
CA GLN A 40 -23.30 0.47 3.63
C GLN A 40 -22.72 -0.76 4.35
N TYR A 41 -21.45 -1.08 4.09
CA TYR A 41 -20.74 -2.19 4.72
C TYR A 41 -20.27 -1.84 6.12
N GLN A 42 -21.21 -1.45 6.99
CA GLN A 42 -20.91 -1.04 8.37
C GLN A 42 -20.20 -2.16 9.15
N ASN A 43 -20.36 -3.43 8.75
CA ASN A 43 -19.76 -4.57 9.43
C ASN A 43 -18.54 -5.18 8.71
N MET A 44 -18.09 -4.60 7.59
CA MET A 44 -16.94 -5.15 6.86
C MET A 44 -15.63 -4.86 7.59
N ILE A 45 -14.87 -5.93 7.79
CA ILE A 45 -13.61 -5.95 8.55
C ILE A 45 -12.44 -6.22 7.59
N VAL A 46 -12.67 -6.99 6.53
CA VAL A 46 -11.66 -7.39 5.55
C VAL A 46 -12.12 -7.09 4.13
N LEU A 47 -11.32 -6.33 3.40
CA LEU A 47 -11.50 -6.08 1.98
C LEU A 47 -10.24 -6.48 1.22
N SER A 48 -10.39 -7.34 0.22
CA SER A 48 -9.32 -7.73 -0.69
C SER A 48 -9.74 -7.51 -2.13
N ILE A 49 -8.90 -6.83 -2.90
CA ILE A 49 -9.15 -6.49 -4.30
C ILE A 49 -7.90 -6.79 -5.09
N ASN A 50 -8.04 -7.60 -6.13
CA ASN A 50 -6.97 -7.94 -7.04
C ASN A 50 -7.38 -7.62 -8.47
N MET A 51 -6.85 -6.53 -9.01
CA MET A 51 -7.03 -6.11 -10.40
C MET A 51 -5.67 -6.05 -11.10
N SER A 52 -4.77 -6.99 -10.79
CA SER A 52 -3.48 -7.04 -11.47
C SER A 52 -3.63 -7.46 -12.93
N SER A 53 -2.84 -6.87 -13.83
CA SER A 53 -2.83 -7.21 -15.26
C SER A 53 -4.18 -6.99 -15.97
N CYS A 54 -4.92 -5.94 -15.59
CA CYS A 54 -6.21 -5.59 -16.21
C CYS A 54 -6.09 -4.47 -17.26
N SER A 55 -4.87 -4.04 -17.58
CA SER A 55 -4.60 -2.91 -18.49
C SER A 55 -5.25 -1.58 -18.06
N LEU A 56 -5.37 -1.35 -16.74
CA LEU A 56 -5.96 -0.11 -16.21
C LEU A 56 -5.10 1.11 -16.54
N THR A 57 -5.72 2.21 -16.97
CA THR A 57 -5.08 3.52 -17.16
C THR A 57 -5.45 4.51 -16.05
N GLN A 58 -6.56 4.26 -15.36
CA GLN A 58 -7.06 5.04 -14.23
C GLN A 58 -7.61 4.09 -13.17
N PHE A 59 -7.48 4.49 -11.91
CA PHE A 59 -8.08 3.80 -10.77
C PHE A 59 -8.84 4.82 -9.96
N GLN A 60 -10.17 4.73 -10.00
CA GLN A 60 -11.01 5.47 -9.07
C GLN A 60 -11.14 4.65 -7.81
N ALA A 61 -10.65 5.20 -6.70
CA ALA A 61 -10.74 4.49 -5.44
C ALA A 61 -12.19 4.54 -4.95
N PHE A 62 -12.67 3.38 -4.50
CA PHE A 62 -13.91 3.29 -3.74
C PHE A 62 -13.86 4.30 -2.59
N ASP A 63 -15.01 4.85 -2.18
CA ASP A 63 -15.05 5.67 -0.96
C ASP A 63 -14.82 4.77 0.27
N LEU A 64 -13.54 4.51 0.57
CA LEU A 64 -13.11 3.75 1.74
C LEU A 64 -13.58 4.40 3.04
N GLY A 65 -14.01 5.67 3.00
CA GLY A 65 -14.64 6.37 4.14
C GLY A 65 -15.94 5.77 4.64
N LEU A 66 -16.61 4.97 3.82
CA LEU A 66 -17.85 4.27 4.21
C LEU A 66 -17.59 2.98 5.00
N VAL A 67 -16.33 2.53 5.08
CA VAL A 67 -15.94 1.29 5.78
C VAL A 67 -15.16 1.60 7.05
N GLN A 68 -15.83 2.24 8.02
CA GLN A 68 -15.22 2.71 9.26
C GLN A 68 -14.59 1.58 10.10
N ASN A 69 -15.06 0.34 9.93
CA ASN A 69 -14.62 -0.82 10.71
C ASN A 69 -13.56 -1.68 10.00
N LEU A 70 -13.03 -1.23 8.86
CA LEU A 70 -12.03 -1.98 8.12
C LEU A 70 -10.74 -2.13 8.92
N THR A 71 -10.38 -3.36 9.25
CA THR A 71 -9.11 -3.67 9.95
C THR A 71 -8.07 -4.28 9.04
N SER A 72 -8.47 -4.82 7.88
CA SER A 72 -7.58 -5.40 6.89
C SER A 72 -7.95 -4.99 5.46
N LEU A 73 -6.99 -4.43 4.74
CA LEU A 73 -7.13 -3.99 3.37
C LEU A 73 -5.98 -4.59 2.53
N ASN A 74 -6.35 -5.32 1.49
CA ASN A 74 -5.42 -5.84 0.50
C ASN A 74 -5.82 -5.32 -0.88
N ILE A 75 -4.94 -4.56 -1.52
CA ILE A 75 -5.14 -4.04 -2.86
C ILE A 75 -3.95 -4.43 -3.72
N ASN A 76 -4.22 -5.18 -4.79
CA ASN A 76 -3.24 -5.49 -5.82
C ASN A 76 -3.67 -4.86 -7.15
N LEU A 77 -2.95 -3.83 -7.56
CA LEU A 77 -3.10 -3.12 -8.83
C LEU A 77 -1.87 -3.31 -9.74
N SER A 78 -1.04 -4.32 -9.47
CA SER A 78 0.21 -4.51 -10.19
C SER A 78 0.03 -4.78 -11.69
N ASN A 79 1.06 -4.48 -12.48
CA ASN A 79 1.08 -4.74 -13.92
C ASN A 79 -0.06 -4.03 -14.69
N ASN A 80 -0.28 -2.76 -14.37
CA ASN A 80 -1.23 -1.90 -15.08
C ASN A 80 -0.50 -0.67 -15.66
N LYS A 81 -1.24 0.30 -16.17
CA LYS A 81 -0.74 1.56 -16.73
C LYS A 81 -1.20 2.76 -15.87
N LEU A 82 -1.36 2.57 -14.57
CA LEU A 82 -1.81 3.61 -13.65
C LEU A 82 -0.67 4.60 -13.37
N SER A 83 -0.98 5.90 -13.39
CA SER A 83 -0.03 6.96 -13.00
C SER A 83 -0.49 7.78 -11.80
N LYS A 84 -1.80 7.84 -11.56
CA LYS A 84 -2.48 8.65 -10.55
C LYS A 84 -3.12 7.80 -9.46
N PHE A 85 -3.02 8.25 -8.21
CA PHE A 85 -3.45 7.52 -7.02
C PHE A 85 -4.05 8.43 -5.93
N GLU A 86 -4.40 9.67 -6.27
CA GLU A 86 -4.93 10.68 -5.35
C GLU A 86 -6.20 10.20 -4.65
N GLU A 87 -7.10 9.53 -5.38
CA GLU A 87 -8.32 8.97 -4.81
C GLU A 87 -8.01 7.82 -3.85
N LEU A 88 -7.04 6.96 -4.18
CA LEU A 88 -6.62 5.88 -3.29
C LEU A 88 -6.01 6.44 -2.01
N ALA A 89 -5.17 7.48 -2.12
CA ALA A 89 -4.62 8.18 -0.97
C ALA A 89 -5.74 8.78 -0.10
N ALA A 90 -6.69 9.51 -0.69
CA ALA A 90 -7.81 10.09 0.03
C ALA A 90 -8.70 9.03 0.73
N GLY A 91 -8.87 7.86 0.12
CA GLY A 91 -9.57 6.73 0.75
C GLY A 91 -8.79 6.15 1.93
N LEU A 92 -7.48 5.96 1.79
CA LEU A 92 -6.61 5.44 2.86
C LEU A 92 -6.58 6.36 4.09
N GLU A 93 -6.65 7.69 3.91
CA GLU A 93 -6.72 8.66 5.02
C GLU A 93 -7.92 8.44 5.94
N LYS A 94 -9.01 7.88 5.40
CA LYS A 94 -10.24 7.60 6.16
C LYS A 94 -10.23 6.25 6.88
N CYS A 95 -9.25 5.38 6.59
CA CYS A 95 -9.16 4.02 7.14
C CYS A 95 -8.54 4.00 8.57
N LEU A 96 -9.14 4.71 9.52
CA LEU A 96 -8.55 4.98 10.84
C LEU A 96 -8.42 3.74 11.75
N HIS A 97 -9.14 2.66 11.46
CA HIS A 97 -9.14 1.41 12.24
C HIS A 97 -8.29 0.31 11.60
N LEU A 98 -7.64 0.61 10.48
CA LEU A 98 -6.86 -0.35 9.73
C LEU A 98 -5.63 -0.81 10.53
N GLN A 99 -5.47 -2.13 10.62
CA GLN A 99 -4.35 -2.79 11.29
C GLN A 99 -3.44 -3.49 10.28
N ASN A 100 -3.98 -3.92 9.15
CA ASN A 100 -3.25 -4.61 8.09
C ASN A 100 -3.47 -3.90 6.75
N LEU A 101 -2.39 -3.43 6.15
CA LEU A 101 -2.37 -2.88 4.79
C LEU A 101 -1.38 -3.69 3.95
N ASP A 102 -1.88 -4.30 2.88
CA ASP A 102 -1.10 -4.95 1.82
C ASP A 102 -1.41 -4.23 0.50
N LEU A 103 -0.48 -3.42 0.03
CA LEU A 103 -0.67 -2.59 -1.16
C LEU A 103 0.41 -2.89 -2.20
N ASN A 104 0.00 -3.51 -3.30
CA ASN A 104 0.88 -3.83 -4.42
C ASN A 104 0.53 -2.96 -5.63
N LEU A 105 1.40 -2.01 -5.94
CA LEU A 105 1.31 -1.12 -7.09
C LEU A 105 2.44 -1.35 -8.10
N SER A 106 3.17 -2.47 -7.99
CA SER A 106 4.33 -2.75 -8.86
C SER A 106 4.00 -2.74 -10.35
N ASN A 107 4.98 -2.44 -11.20
CA ASN A 107 4.84 -2.41 -12.66
C ASN A 107 3.67 -1.49 -13.10
N ASN A 108 3.68 -0.25 -12.62
CA ASN A 108 2.78 0.83 -13.02
C ASN A 108 3.60 2.09 -13.39
N GLN A 109 2.94 3.09 -13.96
CA GLN A 109 3.58 4.36 -14.35
C GLN A 109 3.53 5.40 -13.22
N ILE A 110 3.84 4.99 -11.99
CA ILE A 110 3.66 5.83 -10.80
C ILE A 110 4.71 6.93 -10.77
N GLU A 111 4.24 8.18 -10.77
CA GLU A 111 5.06 9.37 -10.57
C GLU A 111 5.39 9.58 -9.08
N LYS A 112 6.41 10.38 -8.78
CA LYS A 112 6.86 10.64 -7.41
C LYS A 112 5.72 11.11 -6.52
N GLU A 113 4.96 12.07 -7.01
CA GLU A 113 3.90 12.77 -6.28
C GLU A 113 2.80 11.79 -5.87
N ALA A 114 2.46 10.87 -6.78
CA ALA A 114 1.47 9.83 -6.53
C ALA A 114 1.97 8.78 -5.52
N ALA A 115 3.24 8.40 -5.58
CA ALA A 115 3.82 7.53 -4.55
C ALA A 115 3.87 8.24 -3.18
N GLN A 116 4.23 9.53 -3.17
CA GLN A 116 4.31 10.33 -1.94
C GLN A 116 2.94 10.53 -1.29
N SER A 117 1.88 10.75 -2.08
CA SER A 117 0.51 10.89 -1.54
C SER A 117 0.04 9.61 -0.85
N ILE A 118 0.38 8.44 -1.39
CA ILE A 118 0.12 7.17 -0.73
C ILE A 118 0.88 7.07 0.61
N ILE A 119 2.17 7.38 0.65
CA ILE A 119 2.94 7.35 1.91
C ILE A 119 2.37 8.35 2.93
N GLN A 120 1.96 9.54 2.49
CA GLN A 120 1.34 10.54 3.35
C GLN A 120 -0.01 10.07 3.90
N SER A 121 -0.84 9.41 3.10
CA SER A 121 -2.13 8.88 3.56
C SER A 121 -1.98 7.87 4.69
N ILE A 122 -0.93 7.03 4.64
CA ILE A 122 -0.63 6.01 5.65
C ILE A 122 -0.39 6.63 7.04
N THR A 123 0.06 7.89 7.13
CA THR A 123 0.30 8.59 8.41
C THR A 123 -0.96 8.74 9.26
N HIS A 124 -2.14 8.66 8.65
CA HIS A 124 -3.45 8.74 9.33
C HIS A 124 -3.86 7.39 9.96
N ILE A 125 -3.21 6.29 9.57
CA ILE A 125 -3.55 4.94 10.00
C ILE A 125 -2.81 4.60 11.30
N GLN A 126 -3.30 5.13 12.42
CA GLN A 126 -2.61 5.08 13.72
C GLN A 126 -2.48 3.67 14.33
N ASN A 127 -3.31 2.72 13.90
CA ASN A 127 -3.36 1.36 14.45
C ASN A 127 -2.68 0.30 13.57
N ILE A 128 -1.96 0.73 12.53
CA ILE A 128 -1.29 -0.19 11.61
C ILE A 128 -0.25 -1.06 12.34
N ARG A 129 -0.35 -2.37 12.16
CA ARG A 129 0.54 -3.40 12.70
C ARG A 129 1.29 -4.13 11.59
N ILE A 130 0.66 -4.31 10.45
CA ILE A 130 1.24 -4.96 9.28
C ILE A 130 1.16 -3.98 8.11
N LEU A 131 2.31 -3.52 7.65
CA LEU A 131 2.42 -2.64 6.50
C LEU A 131 3.28 -3.31 5.43
N LYS A 132 2.67 -3.62 4.28
CA LYS A 132 3.37 -4.13 3.12
C LYS A 132 3.09 -3.23 1.93
N LEU A 133 4.16 -2.71 1.34
CA LEU A 133 4.10 -1.82 0.21
C LEU A 133 5.03 -2.34 -0.89
N ASP A 134 4.50 -2.45 -2.10
CA ASP A 134 5.29 -2.77 -3.28
C ASP A 134 5.09 -1.67 -4.34
N PHE A 135 6.16 -0.91 -4.54
CA PHE A 135 6.28 0.12 -5.58
C PHE A 135 7.38 -0.26 -6.60
N SER A 136 7.71 -1.55 -6.75
CA SER A 136 8.74 -1.98 -7.70
C SER A 136 8.38 -1.61 -9.15
N ASN A 137 9.40 -1.32 -9.95
CA ASN A 137 9.26 -0.81 -11.32
C ASN A 137 8.39 0.45 -11.46
N THR A 138 8.48 1.33 -10.46
CA THR A 138 7.95 2.69 -10.49
C THR A 138 9.11 3.68 -10.37
N PHE A 139 8.90 4.97 -10.62
CA PHE A 139 9.96 5.98 -10.44
C PHE A 139 10.24 6.24 -8.94
N PHE A 140 10.70 5.21 -8.21
CA PHE A 140 10.94 5.15 -6.76
C PHE A 140 11.96 6.19 -6.26
N LYS A 141 12.70 6.85 -7.16
CA LYS A 141 13.87 7.69 -6.87
C LYS A 141 13.62 8.84 -5.88
N LEU A 142 12.37 9.13 -5.48
CA LEU A 142 12.02 10.36 -4.77
C LEU A 142 10.98 10.21 -3.64
N ILE A 143 10.67 9.01 -3.14
CA ILE A 143 9.79 8.87 -1.95
C ILE A 143 10.49 9.44 -0.72
N ASP A 144 9.77 10.33 -0.01
CA ASP A 144 10.18 10.94 1.24
C ASP A 144 9.51 10.25 2.44
N PHE A 145 10.28 9.41 3.15
CA PHE A 145 9.81 8.73 4.35
C PHE A 145 9.74 9.62 5.60
N ASN A 146 10.21 10.88 5.55
CA ASN A 146 10.10 11.79 6.70
C ASN A 146 8.67 12.01 7.17
N VAL A 147 7.70 11.93 6.27
CA VAL A 147 6.29 12.09 6.63
C VAL A 147 5.82 11.03 7.62
N LEU A 148 6.52 9.89 7.74
CA LEU A 148 6.21 8.84 8.70
C LEU A 148 6.82 9.07 10.10
N GLU A 149 7.63 10.12 10.30
CA GLU A 149 8.27 10.39 11.59
C GLU A 149 7.22 10.56 12.71
N GLY A 150 7.37 9.78 13.79
CA GLY A 150 6.41 9.74 14.90
C GLY A 150 5.04 9.14 14.54
N LYS A 151 4.94 8.41 13.42
CA LYS A 151 3.71 7.76 12.93
C LYS A 151 3.92 6.27 12.74
N CYS A 152 2.81 5.53 12.74
CA CYS A 152 2.79 4.09 12.49
C CYS A 152 3.68 3.29 13.47
N GLU A 153 3.83 3.74 14.71
CA GLU A 153 4.80 3.19 15.67
C GLU A 153 4.45 1.77 16.16
N LYS A 154 3.19 1.34 16.00
CA LYS A 154 2.68 0.01 16.37
C LYS A 154 3.03 -1.08 15.35
N ILE A 155 3.77 -0.76 14.28
CA ILE A 155 4.16 -1.73 13.26
C ILE A 155 4.96 -2.88 13.88
N THR A 156 4.52 -4.09 13.58
CA THR A 156 5.18 -5.36 13.91
C THR A 156 5.81 -6.00 12.67
N LEU A 157 5.21 -5.79 11.49
CA LEU A 157 5.72 -6.25 10.21
C LEU A 157 5.76 -5.10 9.21
N PHE A 158 6.95 -4.80 8.71
CA PHE A 158 7.14 -3.92 7.55
C PHE A 158 7.74 -4.71 6.39
N SER A 159 7.08 -4.66 5.23
CA SER A 159 7.58 -5.20 3.97
C SER A 159 7.63 -4.10 2.94
N PHE A 160 8.79 -3.90 2.31
CA PHE A 160 8.98 -2.87 1.31
C PHE A 160 9.74 -3.41 0.10
N LEU A 161 9.11 -3.32 -1.07
CA LEU A 161 9.68 -3.72 -2.35
C LEU A 161 9.83 -2.48 -3.25
N PHE A 162 11.03 -2.30 -3.80
CA PHE A 162 11.35 -1.19 -4.69
C PHE A 162 12.46 -1.56 -5.68
N GLU A 163 12.43 -0.91 -6.85
CA GLU A 163 13.44 -1.10 -7.91
C GLU A 163 14.42 0.08 -7.98
N GLN A 164 15.70 -0.24 -8.20
CA GLN A 164 16.74 0.75 -8.43
C GLN A 164 17.04 0.85 -9.93
N GLN A 165 16.42 1.82 -10.61
CA GLN A 165 16.83 2.18 -11.98
C GLN A 165 17.87 3.32 -11.91
N SER A 166 19.13 2.95 -12.15
CA SER A 166 20.32 3.82 -12.34
C SER A 166 20.90 4.59 -11.13
N LEU A 167 22.24 4.68 -11.15
CA LEU A 167 23.16 5.21 -10.14
C LEU A 167 22.90 6.68 -9.78
N GLN A 168 22.06 6.92 -8.80
CA GLN A 168 22.21 7.95 -7.77
C GLN A 168 21.12 7.68 -6.73
N TYR A 169 21.42 6.75 -5.83
CA TYR A 169 20.63 6.58 -4.63
C TYR A 169 20.68 7.89 -3.86
N ASN A 170 19.54 8.57 -3.70
CA ASN A 170 19.49 9.68 -2.76
C ASN A 170 19.72 9.05 -1.37
N GLN A 171 20.93 9.19 -0.83
CA GLN A 171 21.28 8.72 0.50
C GLN A 171 20.25 9.19 1.54
N GLN A 172 19.59 10.32 1.28
CA GLN A 172 18.59 10.90 2.15
C GLN A 172 17.34 10.02 2.31
N SER A 173 16.69 9.52 1.25
CA SER A 173 15.49 8.67 1.40
C SER A 173 15.77 7.40 2.22
N ALA A 174 16.97 6.84 2.06
CA ALA A 174 17.47 5.71 2.84
C ALA A 174 17.68 6.03 4.31
N ILE A 175 18.31 7.18 4.58
CA ILE A 175 18.58 7.69 5.92
C ILE A 175 17.25 7.95 6.62
N ARG A 176 16.27 8.53 5.91
CA ARG A 176 14.93 8.81 6.44
C ARG A 176 14.15 7.53 6.74
N LEU A 177 14.25 6.53 5.87
CA LEU A 177 13.71 5.20 6.14
C LEU A 177 14.39 4.56 7.37
N ASP A 178 15.72 4.64 7.49
CA ASP A 178 16.48 4.15 8.67
C ASP A 178 16.00 4.87 9.94
N GLN A 179 15.86 6.20 9.90
CA GLN A 179 15.37 7.01 11.02
C GLN A 179 13.96 6.61 11.45
N TRP A 180 13.01 6.52 10.51
CA TRP A 180 11.66 6.09 10.85
C TRP A 180 11.63 4.67 11.44
N LEU A 181 12.38 3.73 10.88
CA LEU A 181 12.46 2.36 11.39
C LEU A 181 12.99 2.30 12.82
N THR A 182 13.86 3.23 13.25
CA THR A 182 14.30 3.28 14.65
C THR A 182 13.18 3.61 15.66
N ASN A 183 12.11 4.27 15.21
CA ASN A 183 10.94 4.58 16.03
C ASN A 183 9.91 3.43 16.07
N CYS A 184 10.03 2.43 15.19
CA CYS A 184 9.14 1.27 15.14
C CYS A 184 9.49 0.24 16.22
N MET A 185 9.27 0.59 17.50
CA MET A 185 9.73 -0.21 18.65
C MET A 185 9.12 -1.62 18.71
N TYR A 186 7.99 -1.88 18.05
CA TYR A 186 7.33 -3.19 18.02
C TYR A 186 7.72 -4.06 16.81
N LEU A 187 8.57 -3.56 15.91
CA LEU A 187 8.95 -4.27 14.69
C LEU A 187 9.64 -5.60 15.03
N SER A 188 9.03 -6.71 14.61
CA SER A 188 9.54 -8.07 14.77
C SER A 188 9.94 -8.69 13.43
N THR A 189 9.35 -8.22 12.33
CA THR A 189 9.63 -8.70 10.98
C THR A 189 9.88 -7.53 10.04
N LEU A 190 11.06 -7.51 9.42
CA LEU A 190 11.41 -6.55 8.37
C LEU A 190 11.81 -7.29 7.10
N LYS A 191 11.11 -7.02 6.02
CA LYS A 191 11.38 -7.60 4.69
C LYS A 191 11.66 -6.46 3.71
N ILE A 192 12.87 -6.40 3.18
CA ILE A 192 13.26 -5.43 2.16
C ILE A 192 13.85 -6.20 0.99
N TYR A 193 13.23 -6.08 -0.18
CA TYR A 193 13.66 -6.77 -1.39
C TYR A 193 14.16 -5.74 -2.41
N PRO A 194 15.47 -5.51 -2.51
CA PRO A 194 16.03 -4.69 -3.57
C PRO A 194 16.05 -5.50 -4.87
N THR A 195 15.41 -5.01 -5.92
CA THR A 195 15.44 -5.67 -7.24
C THR A 195 16.59 -5.10 -8.09
N TYR A 196 17.86 -5.40 -7.75
CA TYR A 196 19.03 -5.57 -8.67
C TYR A 196 20.36 -5.88 -7.93
N ARG A 197 21.33 -6.48 -8.65
CA ARG A 197 22.55 -7.16 -8.17
C ARG A 197 23.78 -6.29 -7.79
N HIS A 198 23.76 -4.97 -7.95
CA HIS A 198 24.94 -4.16 -7.62
C HIS A 198 24.75 -3.33 -6.35
N SER A 199 25.56 -3.72 -5.37
CA SER A 199 25.82 -3.11 -4.07
C SER A 199 25.90 -1.59 -4.10
N ASP A 200 25.02 -0.92 -3.36
CA ASP A 200 25.30 0.42 -2.81
C ASP A 200 24.43 0.77 -1.60
N ILE A 201 23.29 0.07 -1.41
CA ILE A 201 22.75 -0.03 -0.06
C ILE A 201 23.75 -0.88 0.72
N ASN A 202 24.34 -0.32 1.78
CA ASN A 202 25.08 -1.13 2.76
C ASN A 202 24.04 -1.93 3.57
N ILE A 203 23.40 -2.88 2.88
CA ILE A 203 22.44 -3.85 3.42
C ILE A 203 23.10 -4.57 4.58
N ASN A 204 24.42 -4.74 4.57
CA ASN A 204 25.16 -5.27 5.70
C ASN A 204 25.20 -4.31 6.91
N LYS A 205 25.25 -2.99 6.72
CA LYS A 205 25.11 -1.99 7.80
C LYS A 205 23.68 -1.90 8.31
N LEU A 206 22.68 -1.90 7.42
CA LEU A 206 21.26 -1.97 7.82
C LEU A 206 20.99 -3.30 8.55
N LYS A 207 21.38 -4.44 7.98
CA LYS A 207 21.30 -5.77 8.62
C LYS A 207 22.08 -5.85 9.94
N ARG A 208 23.27 -5.23 10.06
CA ARG A 208 24.04 -5.21 11.33
C ARG A 208 23.36 -4.35 12.39
N LYS A 209 22.83 -3.18 12.03
CA LYS A 209 22.05 -2.32 12.94
C LYS A 209 20.75 -2.99 13.38
N LEU A 210 20.03 -3.60 12.43
CA LEU A 210 18.81 -4.38 12.70
C LEU A 210 19.09 -5.63 13.53
N LYS A 211 20.19 -6.36 13.29
CA LYS A 211 20.62 -7.49 14.12
C LYS A 211 20.94 -7.06 15.55
N ARG A 212 21.52 -5.88 15.77
CA ARG A 212 21.73 -5.31 17.11
C ARG A 212 20.41 -4.91 17.78
N PHE A 213 19.42 -4.45 17.00
CA PHE A 213 18.09 -4.12 17.50
C PHE A 213 17.29 -5.35 17.93
N VAL A 214 17.40 -6.46 17.20
CA VAL A 214 16.78 -7.76 17.54
C VAL A 214 17.51 -8.47 18.69
N ALA A 215 18.84 -8.33 18.78
CA ALA A 215 19.65 -8.98 19.82
C ALA A 215 19.63 -8.27 21.19
N ASN A 216 19.12 -7.03 21.26
CA ASN A 216 18.99 -6.24 22.50
C ASN A 216 17.53 -6.20 23.02
N LYS A 217 16.71 -7.18 22.63
CA LYS A 217 15.39 -7.47 23.21
C LYS A 217 15.41 -8.83 23.89
#